data_AF-A0AAE8MZC5-F1
#
_entry.id   AF-A0AAE8MZC5-F1
#
_cell.length_a   1.000
_cell.length_b   1.000
_cell.length_c   1.000
_cell.angle_alpha   90.00
_cell.angle_beta   90.00
_cell.angle_gamma   90.00
#
_symmetry.space_group_name_H-M   'P 1'
#
loop_
_entity.id
_entity.type
_entity.pdbx_description
1 polymer ?
#
loop_
_entity_poly.entity_id
_entity_poly.type
_entity_poly.pdbx_seq_one_letter_code
_entity_poly.pdbx_strand_id
1 'polypeptide(L)'
;MGIGTPGALNCSLPIGELNASGDIVGPGALAAFLTSSVITILAVLVAYLTNSLDEERMNVLDRRIVGAFITFWKRRPLKTWTWTGTAPPRTLSELDHEHARRARQEAFTRFILALSDQQLVTGLAILIGGVAGQNRLSIYEFSVVLSLAWFSSTTHLATLDALREYLKENRRIRDVRVGAMLATLVLLVYTFGVTVAAIPLDNRLPVQCVFAERGGPPPDGQGEGDGAPAIGISGLSVAAFLLALLLVLWAYASRVWKLYFEDGEVQVWCLSVFGRTAPAKERDSTPSRLRAIREYAADKQVEKLLAIRSSRGYLPRTFHALEYLTAGSVLDTIPGIAFSFSYGVAQLALYRWSSAPELTPESSDMGFGQILPVFLLVLPFLAAGEAHYDYKSARSSTQPTVLLRTPLMSESTTALNGDRDDTVIPPALIEFGERYDRSIKDIERFFLRRARLLREMEGREPRAEVLRRKKAVLEDYHSLVKFEKGLELCPTFVAFLLRVAFSVATGVLLNVSGGNTVIPTLVAIGLFVGYFGVWVYLGAFKAARAMRQLWVEIQEGPGDVEMSGFLRGEEHVLPTGPKDESAPRADGQARAAVDGASSGSVVASPQPGALTKRRAATNPFP
;
A
#
# COMPACT_ATOMS: atom_id res chain seq x y z
N MET A 1 -30.88 11.09 42.12
CA MET A 1 -30.65 9.88 41.30
C MET A 1 -30.02 8.84 42.21
N GLY A 2 -30.63 7.68 42.39
CA GLY A 2 -30.03 6.62 43.22
C GLY A 2 -28.91 5.91 42.47
N ILE A 3 -27.77 5.68 43.13
CA ILE A 3 -26.77 4.75 42.64
C ILE A 3 -27.34 3.36 42.90
N GLY A 4 -27.97 2.77 41.87
CA GLY A 4 -28.45 1.40 41.94
C GLY A 4 -27.29 0.46 42.19
N THR A 5 -27.49 -0.52 43.08
CA THR A 5 -26.52 -1.59 43.30
C THR A 5 -26.20 -2.28 41.96
N PRO A 6 -24.94 -2.63 41.67
CA PRO A 6 -24.64 -3.45 40.52
C PRO A 6 -25.37 -4.78 40.68
N GLY A 7 -26.27 -5.09 39.75
CA GLY A 7 -26.94 -6.39 39.70
C GLY A 7 -25.88 -7.49 39.65
N ALA A 8 -26.03 -8.52 40.49
CA ALA A 8 -25.09 -9.61 40.56
C ALA A 8 -24.92 -10.25 39.16
N LEU A 9 -23.67 -10.45 38.73
CA LEU A 9 -23.37 -11.06 37.44
C LEU A 9 -23.91 -12.49 37.43
N ASN A 10 -24.97 -12.73 36.65
CA ASN A 10 -25.56 -14.05 36.51
C ASN A 10 -24.91 -14.78 35.32
N CYS A 11 -24.14 -15.83 35.62
CA CYS A 11 -23.54 -16.72 34.62
C CYS A 11 -24.28 -18.06 34.48
N SER A 12 -25.49 -18.19 35.04
CA SER A 12 -26.40 -19.28 34.69
C SER A 12 -26.98 -19.08 33.28
N LEU A 13 -27.16 -20.18 32.54
CA LEU A 13 -27.76 -20.15 31.20
C LEU A 13 -29.19 -19.57 31.26
N PRO A 14 -29.52 -18.56 30.43
CA PRO A 14 -30.88 -18.03 30.35
C PRO A 14 -31.82 -19.06 29.69
N ILE A 15 -33.06 -19.11 30.17
CA ILE A 15 -34.09 -20.03 29.68
C ILE A 15 -34.93 -19.34 28.60
N GLY A 16 -34.96 -19.90 27.40
CA GLY A 16 -35.81 -19.45 26.29
C GLY A 16 -35.07 -18.64 25.22
N GLU A 17 -35.82 -17.76 24.55
CA GLU A 17 -35.32 -16.84 23.51
C GLU A 17 -34.39 -15.78 24.11
N LEU A 18 -33.35 -15.39 23.37
CA LEU A 18 -32.46 -14.30 23.75
C LEU A 18 -33.08 -12.96 23.33
N ASN A 19 -33.38 -12.10 24.31
CA ASN A 19 -33.67 -10.68 24.06
C ASN A 19 -32.35 -9.92 23.87
N ALA A 20 -31.84 -9.94 22.63
CA ALA A 20 -30.67 -9.19 22.19
C ALA A 20 -31.08 -7.78 21.71
N SER A 21 -30.20 -6.80 21.87
CA SER A 21 -30.45 -5.42 21.44
C SER A 21 -30.55 -5.30 19.91
N GLY A 22 -31.72 -4.92 19.41
CA GLY A 22 -31.95 -4.65 17.99
C GLY A 22 -31.05 -3.54 17.42
N ASP A 23 -30.56 -2.60 18.25
CA ASP A 23 -29.59 -1.58 17.83
C ASP A 23 -28.18 -2.15 17.53
N ILE A 24 -27.94 -3.42 17.86
CA ILE A 24 -26.71 -4.17 17.53
C ILE A 24 -26.99 -5.25 16.48
N VAL A 25 -28.00 -6.12 16.72
CA VAL A 25 -28.23 -7.35 15.91
C VAL A 25 -29.38 -7.23 14.90
N GLY A 26 -30.12 -6.12 14.96
CA GLY A 26 -31.26 -5.83 14.10
C GLY A 26 -30.87 -5.35 12.69
N PRO A 27 -31.75 -5.54 11.71
CA PRO A 27 -31.41 -5.45 10.29
C PRO A 27 -30.92 -4.06 9.86
N GLY A 28 -31.43 -2.97 10.44
CA GLY A 28 -31.00 -1.62 10.06
C GLY A 28 -29.60 -1.25 10.57
N ALA A 29 -29.21 -1.74 11.75
CA ALA A 29 -27.85 -1.57 12.28
C ALA A 29 -26.82 -2.30 11.41
N LEU A 30 -27.11 -3.56 11.05
CA LEU A 30 -26.30 -4.36 10.12
C LEU A 30 -26.23 -3.69 8.74
N ALA A 31 -27.38 -3.23 8.22
CA ALA A 31 -27.45 -2.58 6.92
C ALA A 31 -26.65 -1.27 6.87
N ALA A 32 -26.67 -0.43 7.91
CA ALA A 32 -25.94 0.83 7.94
C ALA A 32 -24.43 0.61 7.78
N PHE A 33 -23.84 -0.26 8.61
CA PHE A 33 -22.40 -0.57 8.57
C PHE A 33 -21.99 -1.25 7.27
N LEU A 34 -22.71 -2.30 6.85
CA LEU A 34 -22.38 -3.03 5.62
C LEU A 34 -22.53 -2.15 4.37
N THR A 35 -23.60 -1.36 4.28
CA THR A 35 -23.86 -0.48 3.14
C THR A 35 -22.85 0.66 3.08
N SER A 36 -22.52 1.29 4.22
CA SER A 36 -21.44 2.29 4.32
C SER A 36 -20.11 1.74 3.80
N SER A 37 -19.70 0.55 4.25
CA SER A 37 -18.46 -0.09 3.80
C SER A 37 -18.48 -0.45 2.31
N VAL A 38 -19.59 -0.99 1.80
CA VAL A 38 -19.76 -1.31 0.37
C VAL A 38 -19.71 -0.05 -0.49
N ILE A 39 -20.48 0.99 -0.14
CA ILE A 39 -20.46 2.28 -0.86
C ILE A 39 -19.05 2.87 -0.84
N THR A 40 -18.34 2.80 0.28
CA THR A 40 -16.99 3.37 0.39
C THR A 40 -15.97 2.61 -0.47
N ILE A 41 -16.00 1.27 -0.47
CA ILE A 41 -15.13 0.46 -1.34
C ILE A 41 -15.44 0.73 -2.81
N LEU A 42 -16.72 0.80 -3.18
CA LEU A 42 -17.15 1.16 -4.54
C LEU A 42 -16.72 2.58 -4.92
N ALA A 43 -16.81 3.55 -4.01
CA ALA A 43 -16.38 4.93 -4.25
C ALA A 43 -14.87 5.01 -4.54
N VAL A 44 -14.03 4.32 -3.77
CA VAL A 44 -12.58 4.23 -4.02
C VAL A 44 -12.27 3.57 -5.36
N LEU A 45 -12.98 2.49 -5.72
CA LEU A 45 -12.83 1.80 -7.00
C LEU A 45 -13.29 2.66 -8.19
N VAL A 46 -14.38 3.41 -8.07
CA VAL A 46 -14.87 4.31 -9.12
C VAL A 46 -13.96 5.53 -9.25
N ALA A 47 -13.50 6.12 -8.15
CA ALA A 47 -12.54 7.23 -8.18
C ALA A 47 -11.24 6.83 -8.91
N TYR A 48 -10.74 5.61 -8.63
CA TYR A 48 -9.63 5.00 -9.37
C TYR A 48 -9.92 4.86 -10.87
N LEU A 49 -10.99 4.13 -11.24
CA LEU A 49 -11.31 3.83 -12.64
C LEU A 49 -11.69 5.06 -13.48
N THR A 50 -12.11 6.17 -12.85
CA THR A 50 -12.51 7.42 -13.53
C THR A 50 -11.39 8.48 -13.62
N ASN A 51 -10.15 8.13 -13.22
CA ASN A 51 -9.03 9.08 -13.11
C ASN A 51 -9.42 10.28 -12.22
N SER A 52 -9.93 9.99 -11.03
CA SER A 52 -10.39 10.97 -10.02
C SER A 52 -9.73 10.75 -8.65
N LEU A 53 -8.58 10.06 -8.62
CA LEU A 53 -7.62 10.03 -7.52
C LEU A 53 -6.37 10.85 -7.91
N ASP A 54 -5.54 11.20 -6.92
CA ASP A 54 -4.37 12.07 -7.10
C ASP A 54 -3.32 11.48 -8.06
N GLU A 55 -2.71 12.35 -8.90
CA GLU A 55 -1.79 11.90 -9.96
C GLU A 55 -0.53 11.20 -9.44
N GLU A 56 -0.02 11.66 -8.30
CA GLU A 56 1.18 11.11 -7.65
C GLU A 56 0.96 9.67 -7.17
N ARG A 57 -0.31 9.29 -6.91
CA ARG A 57 -0.68 7.95 -6.45
C ARG A 57 -0.81 6.92 -7.59
N MET A 58 -0.90 7.35 -8.85
CA MET A 58 -1.09 6.44 -9.99
C MET A 58 0.23 6.05 -10.67
N ASN A 59 0.68 4.81 -10.45
CA ASN A 59 1.83 4.25 -11.18
C ASN A 59 1.46 3.93 -12.64
N VAL A 60 2.45 3.55 -13.45
CA VAL A 60 2.31 3.23 -14.88
C VAL A 60 1.35 2.08 -15.14
N LEU A 61 1.27 1.10 -14.23
CA LEU A 61 0.27 0.03 -14.26
C LEU A 61 -1.15 0.61 -14.18
N ASP A 62 -1.39 1.49 -13.21
CA ASP A 62 -2.69 2.14 -12.97
C ASP A 62 -3.11 2.98 -14.17
N ARG A 63 -2.20 3.84 -14.68
CA ARG A 63 -2.46 4.70 -15.84
C ARG A 63 -2.84 3.89 -17.09
N ARG A 64 -2.25 2.70 -17.30
CA ARG A 64 -2.63 1.78 -18.39
C ARG A 64 -4.01 1.15 -18.18
N ILE A 65 -4.30 0.67 -16.97
CA ILE A 65 -5.57 -0.01 -16.65
C ILE A 65 -6.75 0.98 -16.70
N VAL A 66 -6.58 2.18 -16.14
CA VAL A 66 -7.55 3.27 -16.23
C VAL A 66 -7.75 3.71 -17.69
N GLY A 67 -6.68 3.86 -18.47
CA GLY A 67 -6.77 4.18 -19.90
C GLY A 67 -7.49 3.10 -20.72
N ALA A 68 -7.23 1.83 -20.45
CA ALA A 68 -7.92 0.70 -21.07
C ALA A 68 -9.41 0.64 -20.67
N PHE A 69 -9.72 0.84 -19.39
CA PHE A 69 -11.10 0.87 -18.88
C PHE A 69 -11.91 2.01 -19.51
N ILE A 70 -11.38 3.25 -19.51
CA ILE A 70 -12.04 4.40 -20.14
C ILE A 70 -12.25 4.17 -21.64
N THR A 71 -11.28 3.56 -22.32
CA THR A 71 -11.39 3.23 -23.75
C THR A 71 -12.47 2.16 -24.01
N PHE A 72 -12.52 1.11 -23.19
CA PHE A 72 -13.54 0.06 -23.25
C PHE A 72 -14.95 0.60 -22.95
N TRP A 73 -15.08 1.45 -21.94
CA TRP A 73 -16.36 2.04 -21.54
C TRP A 73 -16.87 3.03 -22.59
N LYS A 74 -16.01 3.89 -23.16
CA LYS A 74 -16.35 4.75 -24.31
C LYS A 74 -16.71 3.97 -25.59
N ARG A 75 -16.25 2.72 -25.74
CA ARG A 75 -16.59 1.83 -26.86
C ARG A 75 -17.89 1.04 -26.65
N ARG A 76 -18.46 1.03 -25.44
CA ARG A 76 -19.80 0.48 -25.19
C ARG A 76 -20.84 1.53 -25.61
N PRO A 77 -21.69 1.28 -26.63
CA PRO A 77 -22.80 2.17 -26.93
C PRO A 77 -23.87 2.01 -25.84
N LEU A 78 -23.80 2.84 -24.80
CA LEU A 78 -24.88 3.05 -23.83
C LEU A 78 -26.07 3.67 -24.58
N LYS A 79 -26.93 2.82 -25.13
CA LYS A 79 -28.00 3.16 -26.08
C LYS A 79 -29.23 3.79 -25.41
N THR A 80 -29.07 4.35 -24.22
CA THR A 80 -30.12 4.78 -23.30
C THR A 80 -29.67 5.98 -22.45
N TRP A 81 -30.57 6.93 -22.22
CA TRP A 81 -30.39 8.14 -21.39
C TRP A 81 -29.62 9.32 -22.00
N THR A 82 -30.06 9.79 -23.17
CA THR A 82 -29.93 11.22 -23.54
C THR A 82 -31.25 11.94 -23.22
N TRP A 83 -31.34 12.56 -22.04
CA TRP A 83 -32.47 13.43 -21.70
C TRP A 83 -32.14 14.87 -22.14
N THR A 84 -33.08 15.52 -22.83
CA THR A 84 -32.95 16.79 -23.58
C THR A 84 -31.95 16.80 -24.74
N GLY A 85 -32.33 17.49 -25.82
CA GLY A 85 -31.53 17.60 -27.05
C GLY A 85 -30.81 18.94 -27.14
N THR A 86 -29.57 19.03 -26.66
CA THR A 86 -28.75 20.25 -26.72
C THR A 86 -27.40 20.01 -27.38
N ALA A 87 -27.30 20.36 -28.67
CA ALA A 87 -26.09 20.55 -29.47
C ALA A 87 -25.13 19.34 -29.64
N PRO A 88 -24.36 19.27 -30.75
CA PRO A 88 -23.21 18.38 -30.81
C PRO A 88 -22.19 18.77 -29.73
N PRO A 89 -21.42 17.81 -29.17
CA PRO A 89 -20.41 18.11 -28.17
C PRO A 89 -19.36 19.05 -28.78
N ARG A 90 -19.27 20.27 -28.25
CA ARG A 90 -18.11 21.14 -28.51
C ARG A 90 -16.84 20.35 -28.20
N THR A 91 -15.83 20.48 -29.05
CA THR A 91 -14.48 19.97 -28.77
C THR A 91 -13.98 20.66 -27.50
N LEU A 92 -14.11 19.99 -26.36
CA LEU A 92 -13.71 20.50 -25.06
C LEU A 92 -12.22 20.81 -25.10
N SER A 93 -11.86 22.00 -24.61
CA SER A 93 -10.47 22.37 -24.43
C SER A 93 -9.80 21.36 -23.49
N GLU A 94 -8.51 21.12 -23.68
CA GLU A 94 -7.70 20.31 -22.77
C GLU A 94 -7.81 20.84 -21.33
N LEU A 95 -7.86 22.17 -21.18
CA LEU A 95 -8.15 22.88 -19.94
C LEU A 95 -9.52 22.52 -19.35
N ASP A 96 -10.58 22.41 -20.16
CA ASP A 96 -11.91 22.03 -19.66
C ASP A 96 -11.97 20.56 -19.24
N HIS A 97 -11.25 19.67 -19.93
CA HIS A 97 -11.08 18.29 -19.48
C HIS A 97 -10.32 18.21 -18.14
N GLU A 98 -9.29 19.03 -17.93
CA GLU A 98 -8.58 19.10 -16.66
C GLU A 98 -9.46 19.65 -15.53
N HIS A 99 -10.16 20.78 -15.74
CA HIS A 99 -11.10 21.34 -14.78
C HIS A 99 -12.21 20.33 -14.42
N ALA A 100 -12.78 19.65 -15.43
CA ALA A 100 -13.80 18.62 -15.20
C ALA A 100 -13.26 17.40 -14.44
N ARG A 101 -11.94 17.12 -14.49
CA ARG A 101 -11.30 16.12 -13.63
C ARG A 101 -11.16 16.61 -12.20
N ARG A 102 -10.59 17.80 -11.98
CA ARG A 102 -10.42 18.38 -10.63
C ARG A 102 -11.76 18.50 -9.90
N ALA A 103 -12.83 18.88 -10.60
CA ALA A 103 -14.21 18.90 -10.09
C ALA A 103 -14.77 17.55 -9.62
N ARG A 104 -14.29 16.42 -10.18
CA ARG A 104 -14.64 15.07 -9.73
C ARG A 104 -13.73 14.59 -8.60
N GLN A 105 -12.44 14.87 -8.71
CA GLN A 105 -11.44 14.54 -7.70
C GLN A 105 -11.84 15.14 -6.34
N GLU A 106 -12.17 16.43 -6.29
CA GLU A 106 -12.64 17.08 -5.05
C GLU A 106 -13.94 16.45 -4.53
N ALA A 107 -14.94 16.22 -5.40
CA ALA A 107 -16.20 15.60 -5.00
C ALA A 107 -16.02 14.17 -4.46
N PHE A 108 -15.17 13.35 -5.08
CA PHE A 108 -14.84 12.00 -4.56
C PHE A 108 -14.04 12.06 -3.26
N THR A 109 -13.07 12.97 -3.14
CA THR A 109 -12.31 13.20 -1.91
C THR A 109 -13.25 13.54 -0.74
N ARG A 110 -14.18 14.50 -0.92
CA ARG A 110 -15.15 14.86 0.13
C ARG A 110 -16.16 13.73 0.42
N PHE A 111 -16.62 13.00 -0.60
CA PHE A 111 -17.51 11.84 -0.43
C PHE A 111 -16.88 10.73 0.42
N ILE A 112 -15.65 10.35 0.07
CA ILE A 112 -14.89 9.26 0.71
C ILE A 112 -14.39 9.67 2.11
N LEU A 113 -14.10 10.96 2.30
CA LEU A 113 -13.81 11.55 3.62
C LEU A 113 -15.02 11.41 4.54
N ALA A 114 -16.18 11.97 4.13
CA ALA A 114 -17.41 12.01 4.92
C ALA A 114 -17.94 10.60 5.28
N LEU A 115 -17.98 9.66 4.32
CA LEU A 115 -18.35 8.26 4.59
C LEU A 115 -17.48 7.64 5.69
N SER A 116 -16.15 7.80 5.58
CA SER A 116 -15.22 7.17 6.50
C SER A 116 -15.18 7.87 7.86
N ASP A 117 -15.43 9.18 7.94
CA ASP A 117 -15.54 9.90 9.22
C ASP A 117 -16.85 9.55 9.96
N GLN A 118 -17.98 9.41 9.24
CA GLN A 118 -19.20 8.83 9.81
C GLN A 118 -18.93 7.43 10.36
N GLN A 119 -18.33 6.58 9.52
CA GLN A 119 -18.01 5.20 9.88
C GLN A 119 -17.05 5.11 11.08
N LEU A 120 -16.12 6.07 11.21
CA LEU A 120 -15.15 6.13 12.30
C LEU A 120 -15.81 6.46 13.64
N VAL A 121 -16.77 7.40 13.63
CA VAL A 121 -17.54 7.74 14.82
C VAL A 121 -18.47 6.59 15.22
N THR A 122 -19.20 5.97 14.29
CA THR A 122 -20.10 4.85 14.61
C THR A 122 -19.35 3.58 15.01
N GLY A 123 -18.25 3.26 14.34
CA GLY A 123 -17.37 2.13 14.68
C GLY A 123 -16.68 2.27 16.03
N LEU A 124 -16.24 3.48 16.39
CA LEU A 124 -15.70 3.75 17.72
C LEU A 124 -16.81 3.71 18.79
N ALA A 125 -18.00 4.26 18.50
CA ALA A 125 -19.12 4.27 19.43
C ALA A 125 -19.64 2.86 19.73
N ILE A 126 -19.78 1.97 18.72
CA ILE A 126 -20.26 0.60 18.95
C ILE A 126 -19.24 -0.24 19.71
N LEU A 127 -17.93 -0.03 19.50
CA LEU A 127 -16.87 -0.64 20.30
C LEU A 127 -16.90 -0.17 21.76
N ILE A 128 -17.03 1.13 22.01
CA ILE A 128 -17.15 1.69 23.37
C ILE A 128 -18.41 1.17 24.06
N GLY A 129 -19.55 1.13 23.36
CA GLY A 129 -20.80 0.57 23.87
C GLY A 129 -20.70 -0.92 24.18
N GLY A 130 -20.05 -1.70 23.31
CA GLY A 130 -19.79 -3.12 23.51
C GLY A 130 -18.94 -3.39 24.76
N VAL A 131 -17.84 -2.67 24.93
CA VAL A 131 -16.94 -2.83 26.10
C VAL A 131 -17.59 -2.31 27.39
N ALA A 132 -18.31 -1.19 27.36
CA ALA A 132 -19.07 -0.71 28.52
C ALA A 132 -20.26 -1.64 28.89
N GLY A 133 -20.75 -2.41 27.92
CA GLY A 133 -21.91 -3.30 28.06
C GLY A 133 -21.62 -4.73 28.53
N GLN A 134 -20.37 -5.13 28.74
CA GLN A 134 -19.96 -6.55 28.95
C GLN A 134 -20.67 -7.30 30.09
N ASN A 135 -21.17 -6.60 31.10
CA ASN A 135 -21.95 -7.17 32.21
C ASN A 135 -23.42 -7.50 31.84
N ARG A 136 -23.86 -7.16 30.62
CA ARG A 136 -25.25 -7.27 30.16
C ARG A 136 -25.37 -7.85 28.75
N LEU A 137 -24.49 -7.43 27.83
CA LEU A 137 -24.45 -7.95 26.47
C LEU A 137 -24.04 -9.41 26.47
N SER A 138 -24.77 -10.20 25.70
CA SER A 138 -24.43 -11.58 25.39
C SER A 138 -23.14 -11.68 24.56
N ILE A 139 -22.46 -12.84 24.64
CA ILE A 139 -21.34 -13.19 23.77
C ILE A 139 -21.75 -13.11 22.29
N TYR A 140 -23.00 -13.46 21.96
CA TYR A 140 -23.62 -13.29 20.66
C TYR A 140 -23.61 -11.82 20.18
N GLU A 141 -24.19 -10.89 20.95
CA GLU A 141 -24.23 -9.48 20.59
C GLU A 141 -22.82 -8.90 20.45
N PHE A 142 -21.91 -9.27 21.35
CA PHE A 142 -20.52 -8.81 21.33
C PHE A 142 -19.74 -9.33 20.11
N SER A 143 -20.07 -10.53 19.62
CA SER A 143 -19.54 -11.08 18.36
C SER A 143 -20.09 -10.34 17.12
N VAL A 144 -21.32 -9.83 17.19
CA VAL A 144 -21.87 -8.93 16.16
C VAL A 144 -21.23 -7.55 16.22
N VAL A 145 -21.02 -6.97 17.42
CA VAL A 145 -20.23 -5.73 17.61
C VAL A 145 -18.84 -5.86 16.99
N LEU A 146 -18.15 -6.98 17.23
CA LEU A 146 -16.85 -7.27 16.61
C LEU A 146 -16.91 -7.23 15.08
N SER A 147 -17.93 -7.85 14.50
CA SER A 147 -18.13 -7.92 13.04
C SER A 147 -18.38 -6.53 12.44
N LEU A 148 -19.21 -5.70 13.10
CA LEU A 148 -19.51 -4.33 12.69
C LEU A 148 -18.29 -3.42 12.81
N ALA A 149 -17.51 -3.57 13.88
CA ALA A 149 -16.24 -2.88 14.05
C ALA A 149 -15.19 -3.29 12.99
N TRP A 150 -15.21 -4.53 12.51
CA TRP A 150 -14.34 -5.02 11.44
C TRP A 150 -14.68 -4.39 10.07
N PHE A 151 -15.96 -4.13 9.79
CA PHE A 151 -16.38 -3.35 8.63
C PHE A 151 -15.87 -1.89 8.71
N SER A 152 -15.91 -1.30 9.91
CA SER A 152 -15.30 0.01 10.17
C SER A 152 -13.80 0.00 9.85
N SER A 153 -13.05 -0.94 10.42
CA SER A 153 -11.60 -1.03 10.23
C SER A 153 -11.20 -1.23 8.76
N THR A 154 -11.95 -2.06 8.04
CA THR A 154 -11.84 -2.27 6.58
C THR A 154 -12.04 -0.95 5.80
N THR A 155 -13.05 -0.17 6.17
CA THR A 155 -13.35 1.14 5.57
C THR A 155 -12.22 2.15 5.82
N HIS A 156 -11.66 2.16 7.02
CA HIS A 156 -10.52 3.02 7.38
C HIS A 156 -9.27 2.68 6.58
N LEU A 157 -8.94 1.40 6.43
CA LEU A 157 -7.81 0.92 5.63
C LEU A 157 -7.95 1.31 4.15
N ALA A 158 -9.14 1.17 3.57
CA ALA A 158 -9.40 1.54 2.17
C ALA A 158 -9.30 3.06 1.93
N THR A 159 -9.80 3.87 2.87
CA THR A 159 -9.90 5.33 2.70
C THR A 159 -8.65 6.10 3.12
N LEU A 160 -7.87 5.61 4.08
CA LEU A 160 -6.53 6.15 4.39
C LEU A 160 -5.64 6.10 3.13
N ASP A 161 -5.72 4.99 2.41
CA ASP A 161 -5.04 4.83 1.12
C ASP A 161 -5.60 5.78 0.05
N ALA A 162 -6.93 5.93 -0.05
CA ALA A 162 -7.57 6.78 -1.07
C ALA A 162 -7.34 8.29 -0.87
N LEU A 163 -7.30 8.77 0.37
CA LEU A 163 -7.24 10.19 0.75
C LEU A 163 -5.82 10.65 1.13
N ARG A 164 -4.79 9.90 0.75
CA ARG A 164 -3.44 10.04 1.30
C ARG A 164 -2.86 11.45 1.16
N GLU A 165 -2.92 12.03 -0.02
CA GLU A 165 -2.31 13.34 -0.28
C GLU A 165 -3.11 14.46 0.40
N TYR A 166 -4.44 14.42 0.31
CA TYR A 166 -5.34 15.27 1.09
C TYR A 166 -5.03 15.25 2.60
N LEU A 167 -4.72 14.07 3.17
CA LEU A 167 -4.37 13.93 4.59
C LEU A 167 -2.94 14.42 4.91
N LYS A 168 -1.97 14.28 4.00
CA LYS A 168 -0.62 14.86 4.17
C LYS A 168 -0.65 16.38 4.17
N GLU A 169 -1.47 16.99 3.32
CA GLU A 169 -1.74 18.43 3.32
C GLU A 169 -2.44 18.83 4.63
N ASN A 170 -3.53 18.15 4.98
CA ASN A 170 -4.37 18.45 6.14
C ASN A 170 -3.90 17.74 7.42
N ARG A 171 -2.63 17.97 7.81
CA ARG A 171 -1.93 17.31 8.94
C ARG A 171 -2.77 17.18 10.22
N ARG A 172 -3.53 18.21 10.61
CA ARG A 172 -4.40 18.17 11.82
C ARG A 172 -5.54 17.16 11.68
N ILE A 173 -6.20 17.11 10.52
CA ILE A 173 -7.31 16.17 10.25
C ILE A 173 -6.75 14.74 10.24
N ARG A 174 -5.60 14.54 9.56
CA ARG A 174 -4.84 13.29 9.57
C ARG A 174 -4.55 12.80 10.99
N ASP A 175 -3.95 13.63 11.83
CA ASP A 175 -3.48 13.20 13.14
C ASP A 175 -4.63 12.85 14.10
N VAL A 176 -5.75 13.60 14.05
CA VAL A 176 -6.99 13.27 14.78
C VAL A 176 -7.61 11.98 14.27
N ARG A 177 -7.76 11.84 12.94
CA ARG A 177 -8.37 10.68 12.28
C ARG A 177 -7.56 9.40 12.53
N VAL A 178 -6.22 9.49 12.47
CA VAL A 178 -5.32 8.37 12.80
C VAL A 178 -5.39 8.03 14.28
N GLY A 179 -5.47 9.02 15.18
CA GLY A 179 -5.69 8.78 16.62
C GLY A 179 -6.98 7.98 16.90
N ALA A 180 -8.10 8.38 16.30
CA ALA A 180 -9.37 7.66 16.41
C ALA A 180 -9.34 6.27 15.73
N MET A 181 -8.63 6.13 14.60
CA MET A 181 -8.40 4.82 13.96
C MET A 181 -7.57 3.88 14.85
N LEU A 182 -6.57 4.40 15.59
CA LEU A 182 -5.76 3.62 16.53
C LEU A 182 -6.57 3.25 17.78
N ALA A 183 -7.41 4.14 18.31
CA ALA A 183 -8.35 3.81 19.40
C ALA A 183 -9.34 2.71 18.97
N THR A 184 -9.89 2.82 17.76
CA THR A 184 -10.73 1.79 17.13
C THR A 184 -9.97 0.47 17.02
N LEU A 185 -8.71 0.47 16.57
CA LEU A 185 -7.88 -0.73 16.47
C LEU A 185 -7.62 -1.38 17.85
N VAL A 186 -7.30 -0.61 18.89
CA VAL A 186 -7.07 -1.14 20.24
C VAL A 186 -8.34 -1.80 20.80
N LEU A 187 -9.50 -1.15 20.67
CA LEU A 187 -10.76 -1.73 21.10
C LEU A 187 -11.20 -2.92 20.24
N LEU A 188 -10.90 -2.92 18.94
CA LEU A 188 -11.12 -4.07 18.05
C LEU A 188 -10.26 -5.27 18.49
N VAL A 189 -8.97 -5.08 18.77
CA VAL A 189 -8.05 -6.12 19.26
C VAL A 189 -8.54 -6.70 20.58
N TYR A 190 -9.00 -5.85 21.51
CA TYR A 190 -9.59 -6.29 22.78
C TYR A 190 -10.88 -7.11 22.57
N THR A 191 -11.83 -6.59 21.79
CA THR A 191 -13.12 -7.24 21.49
C THR A 191 -12.90 -8.59 20.81
N PHE A 192 -11.94 -8.66 19.87
CA PHE A 192 -11.52 -9.88 19.20
C PHE A 192 -10.93 -10.90 20.18
N GLY A 193 -10.00 -10.48 21.04
CA GLY A 193 -9.40 -11.35 22.05
C GLY A 193 -10.39 -11.90 23.07
N VAL A 194 -11.36 -11.08 23.51
CA VAL A 194 -12.45 -11.51 24.40
C VAL A 194 -13.40 -12.47 23.69
N THR A 195 -13.76 -12.22 22.43
CA THR A 195 -14.60 -13.13 21.63
C THR A 195 -13.92 -14.49 21.42
N VAL A 196 -12.60 -14.52 21.20
CA VAL A 196 -11.82 -15.77 21.11
C VAL A 196 -11.73 -16.49 22.46
N ALA A 197 -11.66 -15.76 23.57
CA ALA A 197 -11.72 -16.34 24.91
C ALA A 197 -13.13 -16.86 25.29
N ALA A 198 -14.18 -16.37 24.62
CA ALA A 198 -15.57 -16.75 24.83
C ALA A 198 -16.02 -18.02 24.09
N ILE A 199 -15.19 -18.54 23.16
CA ILE A 199 -15.51 -19.73 22.32
C ILE A 199 -16.06 -20.95 23.09
N PRO A 200 -15.62 -21.30 24.32
CA PRO A 200 -16.14 -22.48 25.01
C PRO A 200 -17.42 -22.22 25.84
N LEU A 201 -17.91 -20.98 25.93
CA LEU A 201 -19.15 -20.62 26.62
C LEU A 201 -20.34 -20.62 25.65
N ASP A 202 -21.56 -20.77 26.17
CA ASP A 202 -22.78 -20.56 25.37
C ASP A 202 -22.91 -19.08 24.96
N ASN A 203 -23.17 -18.83 23.68
CA ASN A 203 -23.29 -17.50 23.09
C ASN A 203 -24.36 -16.60 23.76
N ARG A 204 -25.33 -17.17 24.50
CA ARG A 204 -26.36 -16.46 25.26
C ARG A 204 -25.85 -15.85 26.58
N LEU A 205 -24.71 -16.30 27.11
CA LEU A 205 -24.19 -15.82 28.40
C LEU A 205 -23.61 -14.39 28.31
N PRO A 206 -23.65 -13.59 29.39
CA PRO A 206 -23.01 -12.28 29.42
C PRO A 206 -21.48 -12.38 29.22
N VAL A 207 -20.90 -11.47 28.43
CA VAL A 207 -19.46 -11.47 28.10
C VAL A 207 -18.55 -11.50 29.33
N GLN A 208 -18.94 -10.84 30.42
CA GLN A 208 -18.14 -10.79 31.65
C GLN A 208 -17.91 -12.18 32.28
N CYS A 209 -18.73 -13.19 31.99
CA CYS A 209 -18.57 -14.54 32.53
C CYS A 209 -17.25 -15.22 32.11
N VAL A 210 -16.67 -14.82 30.97
CA VAL A 210 -15.33 -15.23 30.50
C VAL A 210 -14.22 -14.90 31.51
N PHE A 211 -14.43 -13.90 32.37
CA PHE A 211 -13.52 -13.54 33.46
C PHE A 211 -13.90 -14.17 34.81
N ALA A 212 -15.15 -14.59 34.98
CA ALA A 212 -15.64 -15.19 36.22
C ALA A 212 -15.14 -16.64 36.41
N GLU A 213 -15.20 -17.47 35.36
CA GLU A 213 -14.73 -18.88 35.42
C GLU A 213 -13.23 -18.98 35.74
N ARG A 214 -12.42 -17.97 35.39
CA ARG A 214 -10.99 -17.91 35.73
C ARG A 214 -10.69 -17.62 37.20
N GLY A 215 -11.70 -17.29 38.02
CA GLY A 215 -11.53 -16.92 39.43
C GLY A 215 -12.31 -17.77 40.44
N GLY A 216 -13.14 -18.72 39.99
CA GLY A 216 -13.92 -19.59 40.87
C GLY A 216 -13.16 -20.88 41.26
N PRO A 217 -13.36 -21.43 42.47
CA PRO A 217 -13.14 -22.85 42.69
C PRO A 217 -14.13 -23.66 41.81
N PRO A 218 -13.81 -24.91 41.44
CA PRO A 218 -14.77 -25.77 40.75
C PRO A 218 -16.03 -25.98 41.61
N PRO A 219 -17.22 -26.15 41.01
CA PRO A 219 -18.44 -26.39 41.76
C PRO A 219 -18.36 -27.72 42.52
N ASP A 220 -18.52 -27.67 43.85
CA ASP A 220 -18.46 -28.85 44.70
C ASP A 220 -19.57 -29.86 44.36
N GLY A 221 -19.16 -31.05 43.91
CA GLY A 221 -19.99 -32.25 44.00
C GLY A 221 -20.54 -32.83 42.68
N GLN A 222 -19.66 -33.34 41.81
CA GLN A 222 -19.95 -34.59 41.08
C GLN A 222 -18.71 -35.25 40.46
N GLY A 223 -18.69 -36.59 40.49
CA GLY A 223 -17.95 -37.44 39.55
C GLY A 223 -16.42 -37.45 39.64
N GLU A 224 -15.86 -38.43 40.34
CA GLU A 224 -14.47 -38.87 40.10
C GLU A 224 -14.42 -39.61 38.75
N GLY A 225 -13.92 -38.95 37.70
CA GLY A 225 -13.84 -39.52 36.35
C GLY A 225 -13.07 -38.67 35.34
N ASP A 226 -11.92 -39.18 34.89
CA ASP A 226 -11.15 -38.79 33.69
C ASP A 226 -11.03 -37.30 33.32
N GLY A 227 -10.49 -36.53 34.27
CA GLY A 227 -9.80 -35.27 34.00
C GLY A 227 -10.68 -34.03 33.87
N ALA A 228 -10.05 -32.86 34.02
CA ALA A 228 -10.69 -31.62 33.63
C ALA A 228 -11.00 -31.66 32.12
N PRO A 229 -12.18 -31.19 31.66
CA PRO A 229 -12.47 -31.13 30.24
C PRO A 229 -11.44 -30.24 29.56
N ALA A 230 -10.52 -30.87 28.81
CA ALA A 230 -9.48 -30.17 28.07
C ALA A 230 -10.16 -29.33 26.99
N ILE A 231 -10.37 -28.04 27.30
CA ILE A 231 -11.26 -27.13 26.58
C ILE A 231 -10.96 -27.20 25.08
N GLY A 232 -11.88 -27.84 24.34
CA GLY A 232 -11.66 -28.40 23.01
C GLY A 232 -11.54 -27.39 21.87
N ILE A 233 -11.08 -26.17 22.14
CA ILE A 233 -10.74 -25.20 21.10
C ILE A 233 -9.59 -25.81 20.30
N SER A 234 -9.86 -26.21 19.05
CA SER A 234 -8.81 -26.72 18.18
C SER A 234 -7.72 -25.65 18.06
N GLY A 235 -6.45 -26.01 18.26
CA GLY A 235 -5.34 -25.04 18.17
C GLY A 235 -5.27 -24.38 16.78
N LEU A 236 -5.85 -25.03 15.78
CA LEU A 236 -6.04 -24.52 14.43
C LEU A 236 -7.06 -23.37 14.34
N SER A 237 -8.14 -23.41 15.14
CA SER A 237 -9.07 -22.28 15.30
C SER A 237 -8.35 -21.08 15.90
N VAL A 238 -7.56 -21.28 16.96
CA VAL A 238 -6.74 -20.22 17.57
C VAL A 238 -5.75 -19.65 16.56
N ALA A 239 -5.10 -20.51 15.77
CA ALA A 239 -4.19 -20.07 14.70
C ALA A 239 -4.90 -19.24 13.60
N ALA A 240 -6.14 -19.58 13.25
CA ALA A 240 -6.95 -18.80 12.30
C ALA A 240 -7.25 -17.39 12.81
N PHE A 241 -7.66 -17.27 14.08
CA PHE A 241 -7.91 -15.98 14.72
C PHE A 241 -6.62 -15.15 14.87
N LEU A 242 -5.53 -15.75 15.33
CA LEU A 242 -4.22 -15.08 15.41
C LEU A 242 -3.74 -14.60 14.02
N LEU A 243 -3.96 -15.38 12.97
CA LEU A 243 -3.62 -15.00 11.60
C LEU A 243 -4.45 -13.79 11.12
N ALA A 244 -5.76 -13.78 11.34
CA ALA A 244 -6.62 -12.64 10.99
C ALA A 244 -6.21 -11.36 11.76
N LEU A 245 -5.88 -11.50 13.05
CA LEU A 245 -5.39 -10.42 13.90
C LEU A 245 -4.07 -9.84 13.40
N LEU A 246 -3.08 -10.70 13.10
CA LEU A 246 -1.78 -10.30 12.54
C LEU A 246 -1.93 -9.61 11.18
N LEU A 247 -2.85 -10.10 10.33
CA LEU A 247 -3.16 -9.48 9.03
C LEU A 247 -3.72 -8.06 9.18
N VAL A 248 -4.65 -7.82 10.10
CA VAL A 248 -5.18 -6.48 10.38
C VAL A 248 -4.11 -5.57 10.98
N LEU A 249 -3.35 -6.04 11.97
CA LEU A 249 -2.27 -5.26 12.59
C LEU A 249 -1.21 -4.84 11.55
N TRP A 250 -0.81 -5.75 10.66
CA TRP A 250 0.09 -5.46 9.54
C TRP A 250 -0.53 -4.49 8.52
N ALA A 251 -1.82 -4.67 8.20
CA ALA A 251 -2.54 -3.81 7.25
C ALA A 251 -2.66 -2.35 7.75
N TYR A 252 -2.80 -2.15 9.06
CA TYR A 252 -2.74 -0.84 9.71
C TYR A 252 -1.31 -0.30 9.76
N ALA A 253 -0.36 -1.06 10.31
CA ALA A 253 1.01 -0.62 10.50
C ALA A 253 1.66 -0.19 9.17
N SER A 254 1.50 -0.98 8.11
CA SER A 254 2.04 -0.67 6.78
C SER A 254 1.40 0.57 6.14
N ARG A 255 0.11 0.87 6.40
CA ARG A 255 -0.58 2.05 5.87
C ARG A 255 -0.26 3.32 6.64
N VAL A 256 -0.29 3.27 7.97
CA VAL A 256 0.11 4.40 8.82
C VAL A 256 1.58 4.72 8.57
N TRP A 257 2.46 3.72 8.47
CA TRP A 257 3.85 3.93 8.08
C TRP A 257 3.98 4.68 6.76
N LYS A 258 3.26 4.24 5.71
CA LYS A 258 3.27 4.93 4.41
C LYS A 258 2.76 6.38 4.48
N LEU A 259 1.69 6.63 5.22
CA LEU A 259 1.07 7.95 5.36
C LEU A 259 1.97 8.99 6.06
N TYR A 260 2.79 8.57 7.02
CA TYR A 260 3.69 9.48 7.74
C TYR A 260 5.12 9.51 7.19
N PHE A 261 5.59 8.43 6.54
CA PHE A 261 7.03 8.21 6.37
C PHE A 261 7.48 7.87 4.94
N GLU A 262 6.56 7.69 3.97
CA GLU A 262 6.94 7.39 2.57
C GLU A 262 7.55 8.62 1.85
N ASP A 263 7.28 9.84 2.34
CA ASP A 263 7.81 11.12 1.81
C ASP A 263 9.24 11.46 2.31
N GLY A 264 10.07 10.45 2.56
CA GLY A 264 11.50 10.61 2.87
C GLY A 264 11.85 11.18 4.25
N GLU A 265 10.91 11.77 5.00
CA GLU A 265 11.19 12.36 6.34
C GLU A 265 11.84 11.34 7.31
N VAL A 266 11.49 10.05 7.25
CA VAL A 266 12.17 9.00 8.06
C VAL A 266 13.53 8.57 7.54
N GLN A 267 13.82 8.68 6.23
CA GLN A 267 15.21 8.51 5.79
C GLN A 267 16.07 9.66 6.30
N VAL A 268 15.56 10.91 6.31
CA VAL A 268 16.23 12.05 6.96
C VAL A 268 16.37 11.83 8.47
N TRP A 269 15.35 11.29 9.14
CA TRP A 269 15.39 11.00 10.58
C TRP A 269 16.41 9.90 10.91
N CYS A 270 16.40 8.76 10.22
CA CYS A 270 17.40 7.71 10.40
C CYS A 270 18.82 8.20 10.07
N LEU A 271 19.01 8.98 9.00
CA LEU A 271 20.29 9.65 8.71
C LEU A 271 20.69 10.71 9.77
N SER A 272 19.76 11.22 10.58
CA SER A 272 20.06 12.12 11.71
C SER A 272 20.34 11.38 13.04
N VAL A 273 19.75 10.20 13.23
CA VAL A 273 19.89 9.37 14.44
C VAL A 273 21.10 8.45 14.36
N PHE A 274 21.31 7.79 13.23
CA PHE A 274 22.45 6.90 12.97
C PHE A 274 23.64 7.64 12.36
N GLY A 275 23.42 8.69 11.56
CA GLY A 275 24.48 9.51 10.94
C GLY A 275 25.20 10.47 11.89
N ARG A 276 25.48 10.04 13.13
CA ARG A 276 26.24 10.80 14.14
C ARG A 276 27.74 10.96 13.82
N THR A 277 28.20 10.38 12.72
CA THR A 277 29.60 10.41 12.25
C THR A 277 29.84 11.32 11.05
N ALA A 278 28.80 11.92 10.44
CA ALA A 278 28.96 12.82 9.31
C ALA A 278 29.60 14.17 9.72
N PRO A 279 30.61 14.69 9.00
CA PRO A 279 31.34 15.89 9.39
C PRO A 279 30.45 17.14 9.39
N ALA A 280 30.59 17.97 10.42
CA ALA A 280 29.68 19.10 10.71
C ALA A 280 29.61 20.19 9.62
N LYS A 281 30.52 20.18 8.64
CA LYS A 281 30.56 21.12 7.51
C LYS A 281 29.42 20.91 6.51
N GLU A 282 28.79 19.72 6.49
CA GLU A 282 27.69 19.36 5.58
C GLU A 282 26.34 19.23 6.32
N ARG A 283 26.13 20.07 7.35
CA ARG A 283 24.82 20.27 7.99
C ARG A 283 23.92 21.17 7.14
N ASP A 284 23.91 20.96 5.83
CA ASP A 284 23.09 21.72 4.90
C ASP A 284 21.59 21.42 5.12
N SER A 285 20.77 22.39 4.76
CA SER A 285 19.35 22.51 5.09
C SER A 285 18.52 21.27 4.71
N THR A 286 17.45 21.01 5.48
CA THR A 286 16.49 19.90 5.27
C THR A 286 16.09 19.65 3.80
N PRO A 287 15.77 20.66 2.96
CA PRO A 287 15.47 20.43 1.53
C PRO A 287 16.63 19.84 0.72
N SER A 288 17.89 20.00 1.11
CA SER A 288 19.02 19.32 0.45
C SER A 288 18.99 17.81 0.66
N ARG A 289 18.67 17.36 1.89
CA ARG A 289 18.54 15.93 2.21
C ARG A 289 17.33 15.30 1.52
N LEU A 290 16.19 16.00 1.48
CA LEU A 290 14.99 15.53 0.77
C LEU A 290 15.21 15.43 -0.75
N ARG A 291 16.00 16.36 -1.34
CA ARG A 291 16.41 16.28 -2.76
C ARG A 291 17.26 15.04 -3.04
N ALA A 292 18.28 14.76 -2.22
CA ALA A 292 19.13 13.58 -2.39
C ALA A 292 18.33 12.26 -2.33
N ILE A 293 17.32 12.17 -1.45
CA ILE A 293 16.42 11.01 -1.35
C ILE A 293 15.59 10.83 -2.64
N ARG A 294 15.04 11.91 -3.20
CA ARG A 294 14.29 11.87 -4.47
C ARG A 294 15.17 11.50 -5.66
N GLU A 295 16.41 11.97 -5.68
CA GLU A 295 17.40 11.62 -6.71
C GLU A 295 17.77 10.12 -6.64
N TYR A 296 18.06 9.60 -5.44
CA TYR A 296 18.28 8.17 -5.21
C TYR A 296 17.06 7.31 -5.61
N ALA A 297 15.83 7.78 -5.36
CA ALA A 297 14.62 7.07 -5.75
C ALA A 297 14.46 6.98 -7.27
N ALA A 298 14.77 8.05 -8.01
CA ALA A 298 14.74 8.08 -9.48
C ALA A 298 15.83 7.18 -10.08
N ASP A 299 17.08 7.30 -9.61
CA ASP A 299 18.20 6.45 -10.05
C ASP A 299 17.88 4.96 -9.81
N LYS A 300 17.28 4.61 -8.65
CA LYS A 300 16.84 3.26 -8.31
C LYS A 300 15.62 2.77 -9.11
N GLN A 301 14.82 3.67 -9.67
CA GLN A 301 13.76 3.31 -10.62
C GLN A 301 14.36 2.92 -11.98
N VAL A 302 15.42 3.61 -12.42
CA VAL A 302 16.18 3.24 -13.62
C VAL A 302 16.94 1.92 -13.42
N GLU A 303 17.61 1.74 -12.29
CA GLU A 303 18.32 0.49 -11.93
C GLU A 303 17.39 -0.74 -12.10
N LYS A 304 16.16 -0.68 -11.57
CA LYS A 304 15.17 -1.75 -11.71
C LYS A 304 14.80 -2.03 -13.17
N LEU A 305 14.60 -1.00 -14.00
CA LEU A 305 14.31 -1.18 -15.43
C LEU A 305 15.50 -1.84 -16.16
N LEU A 306 16.72 -1.44 -15.84
CA LEU A 306 17.93 -2.04 -16.40
C LEU A 306 18.12 -3.49 -15.95
N ALA A 307 17.79 -3.83 -14.70
CA ALA A 307 17.77 -5.20 -14.20
C ALA A 307 16.73 -6.10 -14.90
N ILE A 308 15.53 -5.57 -15.18
CA ILE A 308 14.53 -6.30 -16.00
C ILE A 308 15.06 -6.48 -17.44
N ARG A 309 15.72 -5.46 -18.01
CA ARG A 309 16.29 -5.51 -19.37
C ARG A 309 17.45 -6.50 -19.50
N SER A 310 18.29 -6.64 -18.47
CA SER A 310 19.44 -7.56 -18.44
C SER A 310 19.11 -8.98 -17.98
N SER A 311 17.95 -9.18 -17.32
CA SER A 311 17.53 -10.49 -16.84
C SER A 311 17.43 -11.55 -17.96
N ARG A 312 18.10 -12.69 -17.76
CA ARG A 312 18.11 -13.82 -18.70
C ARG A 312 16.99 -14.80 -18.36
N GLY A 313 16.14 -15.10 -19.36
CA GLY A 313 15.02 -16.04 -19.23
C GLY A 313 13.67 -15.38 -18.91
N TYR A 314 12.58 -15.99 -19.39
CA TYR A 314 11.22 -15.45 -19.31
C TYR A 314 10.69 -15.30 -17.87
N LEU A 315 10.88 -16.33 -17.03
CA LEU A 315 10.41 -16.35 -15.64
C LEU A 315 11.00 -15.23 -14.75
N PRO A 316 12.34 -15.05 -14.61
CA PRO A 316 12.87 -13.96 -13.80
C PRO A 316 12.50 -12.59 -14.38
N ARG A 317 12.46 -12.45 -15.71
CA ARG A 317 12.07 -11.19 -16.37
C ARG A 317 10.62 -10.79 -16.09
N THR A 318 9.68 -11.73 -16.21
CA THR A 318 8.26 -11.49 -15.87
C THR A 318 8.05 -11.27 -14.37
N PHE A 319 8.81 -11.96 -13.50
CA PHE A 319 8.76 -11.71 -12.06
C PHE A 319 9.23 -10.29 -11.68
N HIS A 320 10.38 -9.84 -12.19
CA HIS A 320 10.87 -8.48 -11.92
C HIS A 320 9.98 -7.40 -12.57
N ALA A 321 9.40 -7.66 -13.74
CA ALA A 321 8.41 -6.77 -14.36
C ALA A 321 7.11 -6.68 -13.54
N LEU A 322 6.61 -7.80 -13.02
CA LEU A 322 5.47 -7.84 -12.08
C LEU A 322 5.75 -7.01 -10.84
N GLU A 323 6.90 -7.23 -10.18
CA GLU A 323 7.31 -6.45 -9.00
C GLU A 323 7.35 -4.95 -9.31
N TYR A 324 8.02 -4.54 -10.39
CA TYR A 324 8.13 -3.14 -10.80
C TYR A 324 6.77 -2.47 -11.08
N LEU A 325 5.88 -3.16 -11.79
CA LEU A 325 4.56 -2.64 -12.16
C LEU A 325 3.61 -2.55 -10.96
N THR A 326 3.69 -3.50 -10.01
CA THR A 326 2.87 -3.48 -8.78
C THR A 326 3.41 -2.56 -7.69
N ALA A 327 4.73 -2.32 -7.62
CA ALA A 327 5.33 -1.47 -6.60
C ALA A 327 4.74 -0.05 -6.64
N GLY A 328 4.14 0.38 -5.52
CA GLY A 328 3.49 1.69 -5.41
C GLY A 328 2.18 1.85 -6.20
N SER A 329 1.68 0.80 -6.86
CA SER A 329 0.37 0.84 -7.54
C SER A 329 -0.78 0.78 -6.54
N VAL A 330 -1.87 1.49 -6.85
CA VAL A 330 -3.12 1.43 -6.08
C VAL A 330 -3.65 -0.01 -5.99
N LEU A 331 -3.45 -0.82 -7.04
CA LEU A 331 -3.93 -2.20 -7.10
C LEU A 331 -3.33 -3.11 -6.02
N ASP A 332 -2.09 -2.86 -5.59
CA ASP A 332 -1.43 -3.67 -4.55
C ASP A 332 -2.16 -3.58 -3.19
N THR A 333 -2.94 -2.51 -2.99
CA THR A 333 -3.77 -2.31 -1.78
C THR A 333 -5.07 -3.14 -1.79
N ILE A 334 -5.59 -3.49 -2.97
CA ILE A 334 -6.91 -4.10 -3.15
C ILE A 334 -7.01 -5.52 -2.56
N PRO A 335 -6.05 -6.45 -2.75
CA PRO A 335 -6.12 -7.78 -2.12
C PRO A 335 -6.25 -7.73 -0.60
N GLY A 336 -5.60 -6.78 0.07
CA GLY A 336 -5.74 -6.61 1.52
C GLY A 336 -7.13 -6.12 1.94
N ILE A 337 -7.73 -5.21 1.16
CA ILE A 337 -9.11 -4.74 1.38
C ILE A 337 -10.11 -5.87 1.10
N ALA A 338 -9.90 -6.65 0.03
CA ALA A 338 -10.74 -7.77 -0.37
C ALA A 338 -10.73 -8.90 0.67
N PHE A 339 -9.56 -9.22 1.25
CA PHE A 339 -9.45 -10.13 2.40
C PHE A 339 -10.23 -9.58 3.61
N SER A 340 -9.98 -8.32 3.99
CA SER A 340 -10.60 -7.74 5.19
C SER A 340 -12.12 -7.68 5.07
N PHE A 341 -12.63 -7.33 3.89
CA PHE A 341 -14.06 -7.32 3.60
C PHE A 341 -14.66 -8.73 3.56
N SER A 342 -14.04 -9.71 2.87
CA SER A 342 -14.59 -11.06 2.82
C SER A 342 -14.54 -11.78 4.17
N TYR A 343 -13.52 -11.49 4.99
CA TYR A 343 -13.46 -11.93 6.39
C TYR A 343 -14.60 -11.33 7.20
N GLY A 344 -14.83 -10.01 7.14
CA GLY A 344 -15.94 -9.37 7.86
C GLY A 344 -17.33 -9.90 7.44
N VAL A 345 -17.54 -10.15 6.15
CA VAL A 345 -18.78 -10.76 5.63
C VAL A 345 -18.93 -12.19 6.13
N ALA A 346 -17.88 -13.01 6.08
CA ALA A 346 -17.94 -14.40 6.52
C ALA A 346 -18.07 -14.53 8.05
N GLN A 347 -17.44 -13.63 8.82
CA GLN A 347 -17.57 -13.53 10.27
C GLN A 347 -19.00 -13.11 10.67
N LEU A 348 -19.57 -12.09 10.02
CA LEU A 348 -20.96 -11.70 10.26
C LEU A 348 -21.94 -12.81 9.84
N ALA A 349 -21.70 -13.50 8.72
CA ALA A 349 -22.50 -14.65 8.28
C ALA A 349 -22.48 -15.78 9.31
N LEU A 350 -21.28 -16.12 9.84
CA LEU A 350 -21.11 -17.10 10.90
C LEU A 350 -21.94 -16.73 12.13
N TYR A 351 -21.69 -15.56 12.73
CA TYR A 351 -22.36 -15.20 13.99
C TYR A 351 -23.86 -14.91 13.81
N ARG A 352 -24.28 -14.14 12.79
CA ARG A 352 -25.68 -13.68 12.66
C ARG A 352 -26.64 -14.69 12.04
N TRP A 353 -26.15 -15.66 11.26
CA TRP A 353 -26.99 -16.66 10.57
C TRP A 353 -26.62 -18.12 10.86
N SER A 354 -25.37 -18.46 11.16
CA SER A 354 -24.95 -19.86 11.40
C SER A 354 -24.78 -20.25 12.87
N SER A 355 -24.65 -19.28 13.77
CA SER A 355 -24.38 -19.51 15.21
C SER A 355 -25.20 -18.58 16.12
N ALA A 356 -26.25 -17.97 15.57
CA ALA A 356 -27.19 -17.16 16.34
C ALA A 356 -28.10 -18.06 17.20
N PRO A 357 -28.36 -17.68 18.46
CA PRO A 357 -29.43 -18.30 19.24
C PRO A 357 -30.80 -17.89 18.71
N GLU A 358 -31.85 -18.55 19.17
CA GLU A 358 -33.23 -18.09 18.99
C GLU A 358 -33.39 -16.70 19.61
N LEU A 359 -33.91 -15.75 18.83
CA LEU A 359 -34.07 -14.34 19.20
C LEU A 359 -35.54 -13.98 19.31
N THR A 360 -35.85 -13.03 20.19
CA THR A 360 -37.20 -12.46 20.25
C THR A 360 -37.56 -11.70 18.97
N PRO A 361 -38.86 -11.50 18.67
CA PRO A 361 -39.30 -10.64 17.56
C PRO A 361 -38.76 -9.22 17.67
N GLU A 362 -38.76 -8.62 18.87
CA GLU A 362 -38.25 -7.27 19.14
C GLU A 362 -36.76 -7.12 18.80
N SER A 363 -35.97 -8.18 19.02
CA SER A 363 -34.54 -8.25 18.64
C SER A 363 -34.32 -8.34 17.12
N SER A 364 -35.36 -8.69 16.35
CA SER A 364 -35.29 -8.94 14.91
C SER A 364 -35.92 -7.83 14.06
N ASP A 365 -36.84 -7.05 14.62
CA ASP A 365 -37.49 -5.92 13.96
C ASP A 365 -36.60 -4.67 13.84
N MET A 366 -36.98 -3.75 12.94
CA MET A 366 -36.23 -2.52 12.67
C MET A 366 -36.74 -1.34 13.52
N GLY A 367 -36.11 -1.12 14.68
CA GLY A 367 -36.41 0.00 15.57
C GLY A 367 -35.90 1.37 15.09
N PHE A 368 -36.40 2.45 15.70
CA PHE A 368 -36.02 3.84 15.37
C PHE A 368 -34.49 4.08 15.44
N GLY A 369 -33.81 3.51 16.45
CA GLY A 369 -32.36 3.59 16.62
C GLY A 369 -31.57 3.02 15.44
N GLN A 370 -32.14 2.04 14.72
CA GLN A 370 -31.56 1.45 13.51
C GLN A 370 -31.85 2.26 12.23
N ILE A 371 -32.96 3.00 12.18
CA ILE A 371 -33.35 3.80 11.00
C ILE A 371 -32.46 5.04 10.87
N LEU A 372 -32.12 5.70 11.99
CA LEU A 372 -31.28 6.89 12.02
C LEU A 372 -29.91 6.71 11.31
N PRO A 373 -29.06 5.71 11.63
CA PRO A 373 -27.78 5.52 10.95
C PRO A 373 -27.92 5.16 9.47
N VAL A 374 -29.01 4.51 9.05
CA VAL A 374 -29.30 4.27 7.62
C VAL A 374 -29.62 5.58 6.90
N PHE A 375 -30.42 6.47 7.51
CA PHE A 375 -30.75 7.77 6.92
C PHE A 375 -29.54 8.73 6.87
N LEU A 376 -28.63 8.65 7.85
CA LEU A 376 -27.40 9.44 7.87
C LEU A 376 -26.46 9.14 6.69
N LEU A 377 -26.60 8.00 6.00
CA LEU A 377 -25.86 7.68 4.76
C LEU A 377 -26.16 8.65 3.60
N VAL A 378 -27.16 9.54 3.72
CA VAL A 378 -27.43 10.62 2.76
C VAL A 378 -26.38 11.75 2.87
N LEU A 379 -25.84 12.02 4.06
CA LEU A 379 -24.97 13.19 4.29
C LEU A 379 -23.71 13.24 3.42
N PRO A 380 -22.99 12.13 3.14
CA PRO A 380 -21.84 12.16 2.23
C PRO A 380 -22.22 12.60 0.80
N PHE A 381 -23.40 12.21 0.30
CA PHE A 381 -23.86 12.65 -1.02
C PHE A 381 -24.14 14.15 -1.07
N LEU A 382 -24.62 14.74 0.03
CA LEU A 382 -24.77 16.20 0.16
C LEU A 382 -23.40 16.88 0.15
N ALA A 383 -22.46 16.43 0.97
CA ALA A 383 -21.09 16.97 1.02
C ALA A 383 -20.34 16.87 -0.32
N ALA A 384 -20.58 15.81 -1.10
CA ALA A 384 -20.05 15.66 -2.46
C ALA A 384 -20.72 16.62 -3.46
N GLY A 385 -22.03 16.86 -3.30
CA GLY A 385 -22.78 17.85 -4.08
C GLY A 385 -22.30 19.27 -3.81
N GLU A 386 -22.21 19.66 -2.54
CA GLU A 386 -21.65 20.94 -2.07
C GLU A 386 -20.27 21.18 -2.66
N ALA A 387 -19.33 20.24 -2.49
CA ALA A 387 -17.98 20.34 -3.05
C ALA A 387 -17.94 20.54 -4.57
N HIS A 388 -18.86 19.90 -5.30
CA HIS A 388 -18.98 20.07 -6.75
C HIS A 388 -19.56 21.45 -7.13
N TYR A 389 -20.55 21.94 -6.39
CA TYR A 389 -21.14 23.27 -6.60
C TYR A 389 -20.18 24.39 -6.20
N ASP A 390 -19.42 24.24 -5.12
CA ASP A 390 -18.38 25.18 -4.69
C ASP A 390 -17.28 25.33 -5.74
N TYR A 391 -16.74 24.20 -6.23
CA TYR A 391 -15.73 24.22 -7.29
C TYR A 391 -16.25 24.92 -8.56
N LYS A 392 -17.50 24.64 -8.96
CA LYS A 392 -18.16 25.27 -10.11
C LYS A 392 -18.39 26.78 -9.90
N SER A 393 -18.75 27.18 -8.68
CA SER A 393 -19.02 28.57 -8.31
C SER A 393 -17.72 29.38 -8.27
N ALA A 394 -16.66 28.84 -7.65
CA ALA A 394 -15.33 29.44 -7.64
C ALA A 394 -14.75 29.61 -9.06
N ARG A 395 -15.04 28.69 -10.01
CA ARG A 395 -14.70 28.90 -11.42
C ARG A 395 -15.48 30.07 -12.03
N SER A 396 -16.76 30.26 -11.69
CA SER A 396 -17.59 31.33 -12.25
C SER A 396 -17.14 32.74 -11.81
N SER A 397 -16.68 32.90 -10.56
CA SER A 397 -16.11 34.15 -10.05
C SER A 397 -14.68 34.44 -10.55
N THR A 398 -13.99 33.43 -11.08
CA THR A 398 -12.55 33.50 -11.43
C THR A 398 -12.33 33.51 -12.95
N GLN A 399 -13.37 33.69 -13.78
CA GLN A 399 -13.14 34.11 -15.16
C GLN A 399 -12.64 35.57 -15.15
N PRO A 400 -11.43 35.85 -15.65
CA PRO A 400 -11.00 37.23 -15.80
C PRO A 400 -11.84 37.88 -16.90
N THR A 401 -12.47 39.01 -16.58
CA THR A 401 -12.97 39.94 -17.60
C THR A 401 -11.83 40.23 -18.57
N VAL A 402 -11.99 39.86 -19.84
CA VAL A 402 -10.94 40.03 -20.86
C VAL A 402 -10.89 41.51 -21.26
N LEU A 403 -10.30 42.32 -20.37
CA LEU A 403 -9.77 43.63 -20.75
C LEU A 403 -8.69 43.39 -21.80
N LEU A 404 -8.88 44.02 -22.96
CA LEU A 404 -8.12 43.82 -24.18
C LEU A 404 -6.66 44.27 -23.99
N ARG A 405 -5.81 43.38 -23.47
CA ARG A 405 -4.38 43.65 -23.29
C ARG A 405 -3.69 43.58 -24.65
N THR A 406 -3.66 44.73 -25.33
CA THR A 406 -2.93 44.94 -26.57
C THR A 406 -1.48 44.44 -26.46
N PRO A 407 -0.96 43.71 -27.45
CA PRO A 407 0.42 43.23 -27.42
C PRO A 407 1.38 44.41 -27.64
N LEU A 408 1.84 45.01 -26.54
CA LEU A 408 2.97 45.93 -26.57
C LEU A 408 4.23 45.11 -26.91
N MET A 409 4.82 45.37 -28.09
CA MET A 409 6.08 44.76 -28.48
C MET A 409 7.19 45.17 -27.51
N SER A 410 7.75 44.21 -26.79
CA SER A 410 8.97 44.41 -25.99
C SER A 410 10.20 44.14 -26.85
N GLU A 411 10.44 45.01 -27.83
CA GLU A 411 11.68 45.00 -28.60
C GLU A 411 12.79 45.66 -27.76
N SER A 412 13.73 44.85 -27.26
CA SER A 412 14.99 45.32 -26.63
C SER A 412 15.98 44.15 -26.49
N THR A 413 16.63 43.80 -27.59
CA THR A 413 17.87 42.99 -27.56
C THR A 413 19.02 43.82 -27.00
N THR A 414 19.18 43.82 -25.67
CA THR A 414 20.36 44.43 -25.02
C THR A 414 21.52 43.44 -25.00
N ALA A 415 22.26 43.36 -26.10
CA ALA A 415 23.48 42.57 -26.16
C ALA A 415 24.60 43.23 -25.34
N LEU A 416 25.13 42.51 -24.34
CA LEU A 416 26.38 42.87 -23.66
C LEU A 416 27.27 41.63 -23.51
N ASN A 417 28.45 41.76 -24.12
CA ASN A 417 29.46 40.75 -24.42
C ASN A 417 29.77 39.71 -23.32
N GLY A 418 29.93 38.46 -23.78
CA GLY A 418 30.51 37.34 -23.03
C GLY A 418 31.15 36.34 -23.98
N ASP A 419 32.20 36.78 -24.70
CA ASP A 419 32.88 36.10 -25.81
C ASP A 419 33.20 34.61 -25.51
N ARG A 420 32.44 33.70 -26.14
CA ARG A 420 32.60 32.24 -26.05
C ARG A 420 32.03 31.51 -27.29
N ASP A 421 32.85 31.42 -28.32
CA ASP A 421 32.86 30.36 -29.34
C ASP A 421 31.53 30.11 -30.10
N ASP A 422 31.29 30.92 -31.16
CA ASP A 422 30.21 30.75 -32.14
C ASP A 422 30.42 29.51 -33.05
N THR A 423 30.47 28.32 -32.43
CA THR A 423 30.29 27.06 -33.14
C THR A 423 28.86 26.99 -33.69
N VAL A 424 28.72 26.90 -35.02
CA VAL A 424 27.42 26.87 -35.71
C VAL A 424 26.56 25.71 -35.21
N ILE A 425 25.64 26.01 -34.29
CA ILE A 425 24.81 25.00 -33.63
C ILE A 425 23.83 24.41 -34.67
N PRO A 426 23.86 23.08 -34.93
CA PRO A 426 22.93 22.49 -35.90
C PRO A 426 21.48 22.70 -35.48
N PRO A 427 20.56 23.10 -36.38
CA PRO A 427 19.17 23.44 -36.00
C PRO A 427 18.42 22.25 -35.36
N ALA A 428 18.73 21.01 -35.78
CA ALA A 428 18.21 19.81 -35.13
C ALA A 428 18.59 19.70 -33.63
N LEU A 429 19.77 20.21 -33.24
CA LEU A 429 20.21 20.19 -31.84
C LEU A 429 19.42 21.20 -30.98
N ILE A 430 18.98 22.31 -31.58
CA ILE A 430 18.08 23.27 -30.95
C ILE A 430 16.69 22.64 -30.75
N GLU A 431 16.17 21.92 -31.77
CA GLU A 431 14.90 21.20 -31.69
C GLU A 431 14.91 20.11 -30.60
N PHE A 432 16.03 19.38 -30.44
CA PHE A 432 16.21 18.44 -29.33
C PHE A 432 16.19 19.14 -27.96
N GLY A 433 16.73 20.36 -27.86
CA GLY A 433 16.63 21.20 -26.66
C GLY A 433 15.17 21.52 -26.31
N GLU A 434 14.41 22.10 -27.25
CA GLU A 434 13.00 22.40 -27.03
C GLU A 434 12.13 21.17 -26.72
N ARG A 435 12.50 20.00 -27.28
CA ARG A 435 11.80 18.73 -27.03
C ARG A 435 12.14 18.17 -25.65
N TYR A 436 13.38 18.34 -25.19
CA TYR A 436 13.80 18.06 -23.81
C TYR A 436 13.06 18.98 -22.82
N ASP A 437 13.02 20.29 -23.08
CA ASP A 437 12.41 21.27 -22.18
C ASP A 437 10.88 21.11 -22.08
N ARG A 438 10.21 20.72 -23.17
CA ARG A 438 8.80 20.28 -23.14
C ARG A 438 8.56 19.00 -22.35
N SER A 439 9.55 18.11 -22.28
CA SER A 439 9.44 16.77 -21.65
C SER A 439 10.02 16.74 -20.22
N ILE A 440 10.50 17.87 -19.69
CA ILE A 440 11.33 17.92 -18.48
C ILE A 440 10.71 17.22 -17.27
N LYS A 441 9.39 17.37 -17.06
CA LYS A 441 8.66 16.75 -15.94
C LYS A 441 8.69 15.22 -15.98
N ASP A 442 8.60 14.62 -17.18
CA ASP A 442 8.66 13.17 -17.35
C ASP A 442 10.11 12.65 -17.33
N ILE A 443 11.08 13.47 -17.77
CA ILE A 443 12.51 13.16 -17.69
C ILE A 443 12.96 13.14 -16.22
N GLU A 444 12.51 14.10 -15.41
CA GLU A 444 12.82 14.19 -13.98
C GLU A 444 12.33 12.98 -13.17
N ARG A 445 11.30 12.26 -13.62
CA ARG A 445 10.87 10.99 -13.03
C ARG A 445 11.96 9.91 -13.02
N PHE A 446 12.84 9.91 -14.02
CA PHE A 446 13.90 8.90 -14.19
C PHE A 446 15.30 9.46 -13.97
N PHE A 447 15.52 10.74 -14.25
CA PHE A 447 16.83 11.34 -14.36
C PHE A 447 16.94 12.67 -13.58
N LEU A 448 16.23 12.80 -12.45
CA LEU A 448 16.19 14.00 -11.60
C LEU A 448 17.57 14.64 -11.38
N ARG A 449 18.57 13.83 -11.01
CA ARG A 449 19.95 14.27 -10.76
C ARG A 449 20.64 14.81 -12.03
N ARG A 450 20.49 14.12 -13.17
CA ARG A 450 21.05 14.59 -14.46
C ARG A 450 20.36 15.87 -14.94
N ALA A 451 19.03 15.96 -14.78
CA ALA A 451 18.25 17.15 -15.12
C ALA A 451 18.62 18.37 -14.27
N ARG A 452 18.87 18.18 -12.97
CA ARG A 452 19.37 19.23 -12.07
C ARG A 452 20.74 19.75 -12.52
N LEU A 453 21.69 18.84 -12.76
CA LEU A 453 23.04 19.19 -13.24
C LEU A 453 23.01 19.91 -14.60
N LEU A 454 22.08 19.56 -15.49
CA LEU A 454 21.90 20.28 -16.77
C LEU A 454 21.52 21.74 -16.56
N ARG A 455 20.58 22.04 -15.64
CA ARG A 455 20.22 23.42 -15.28
C ARG A 455 21.38 24.18 -14.61
N GLU A 456 22.21 23.49 -13.84
CA GLU A 456 23.43 24.07 -13.24
C GLU A 456 24.52 24.41 -14.28
N MET A 457 24.53 23.72 -15.42
CA MET A 457 25.47 23.96 -16.54
C MET A 457 24.99 25.04 -17.52
N GLU A 458 23.69 25.31 -17.63
CA GLU A 458 23.11 26.31 -18.56
C GLU A 458 23.66 27.73 -18.40
N GLY A 459 24.21 28.08 -17.23
CA GLY A 459 24.87 29.36 -16.96
C GLY A 459 26.41 29.29 -16.85
N ARG A 460 27.05 28.19 -17.25
CA ARG A 460 28.50 27.95 -17.06
C ARG A 460 29.21 27.41 -18.30
N GLU A 461 28.56 26.49 -19.01
CA GLU A 461 29.13 25.73 -20.13
C GLU A 461 28.71 26.29 -21.50
N PRO A 462 29.44 26.00 -22.60
CA PRO A 462 29.04 26.38 -23.94
C PRO A 462 27.66 25.81 -24.32
N ARG A 463 26.80 26.65 -24.92
CA ARG A 463 25.42 26.30 -25.27
C ARG A 463 25.31 25.04 -26.14
N ALA A 464 26.25 24.84 -27.06
CA ALA A 464 26.32 23.64 -27.90
C ALA A 464 26.50 22.35 -27.07
N GLU A 465 27.33 22.37 -26.04
CA GLU A 465 27.62 21.22 -25.18
C GLU A 465 26.44 20.90 -24.25
N VAL A 466 25.79 21.92 -23.68
CA VAL A 466 24.57 21.74 -22.90
C VAL A 466 23.46 21.10 -23.74
N LEU A 467 23.29 21.52 -25.00
CA LEU A 467 22.32 20.95 -25.93
C LEU A 467 22.65 19.49 -26.33
N ARG A 468 23.94 19.14 -26.51
CA ARG A 468 24.36 17.73 -26.69
C ARG A 468 23.96 16.86 -25.49
N ARG A 469 24.20 17.34 -24.26
CA ARG A 469 23.85 16.59 -23.04
C ARG A 469 22.33 16.49 -22.83
N LYS A 470 21.56 17.55 -23.16
CA LYS A 470 20.08 17.47 -23.23
C LYS A 470 19.62 16.39 -24.23
N LYS A 471 20.21 16.33 -25.43
CA LYS A 471 19.92 15.29 -26.43
C LYS A 471 20.19 13.89 -25.88
N ALA A 472 21.37 13.63 -25.30
CA ALA A 472 21.73 12.32 -24.77
C ALA A 472 20.75 11.84 -23.69
N VAL A 473 20.38 12.70 -22.73
CA VAL A 473 19.38 12.37 -21.70
C VAL A 473 17.98 12.12 -22.28
N LEU A 474 17.60 12.85 -23.34
CA LEU A 474 16.34 12.64 -24.06
C LEU A 474 16.31 11.31 -24.84
N GLU A 475 17.44 10.87 -25.40
CA GLU A 475 17.57 9.58 -26.09
C GLU A 475 17.56 8.40 -25.09
N ASP A 476 18.27 8.51 -23.97
CA ASP A 476 18.18 7.57 -22.84
C ASP A 476 16.75 7.46 -22.30
N TYR A 477 16.06 8.60 -22.12
CA TYR A 477 14.67 8.65 -21.67
C TYR A 477 13.73 7.94 -22.65
N HIS A 478 13.82 8.21 -23.95
CA HIS A 478 13.01 7.52 -24.95
C HIS A 478 13.31 6.02 -25.03
N SER A 479 14.58 5.61 -24.86
CA SER A 479 15.01 4.21 -24.77
C SER A 479 14.33 3.49 -23.59
N LEU A 480 14.37 4.08 -22.40
CA LEU A 480 13.74 3.54 -21.19
C LEU A 480 12.20 3.54 -21.27
N VAL A 481 11.58 4.63 -21.74
CA VAL A 481 10.11 4.71 -21.87
C VAL A 481 9.57 3.76 -22.92
N LYS A 482 10.29 3.52 -24.03
CA LYS A 482 9.94 2.49 -25.02
C LYS A 482 10.02 1.09 -24.41
N PHE A 483 11.04 0.82 -23.58
CA PHE A 483 11.18 -0.45 -22.86
C PHE A 483 10.10 -0.65 -21.79
N GLU A 484 9.83 0.37 -20.95
CA GLU A 484 8.77 0.35 -19.94
C GLU A 484 7.41 0.08 -20.59
N LYS A 485 7.07 0.78 -21.68
CA LYS A 485 5.85 0.57 -22.48
C LYS A 485 5.76 -0.85 -23.06
N GLY A 486 6.89 -1.47 -23.38
CA GLY A 486 6.98 -2.86 -23.87
C GLY A 486 6.83 -3.95 -22.80
N LEU A 487 6.69 -3.62 -21.51
CA LEU A 487 6.44 -4.62 -20.45
C LEU A 487 5.02 -5.22 -20.57
N GLU A 488 4.94 -6.55 -20.54
CA GLU A 488 3.71 -7.32 -20.71
C GLU A 488 2.70 -7.09 -19.57
N LEU A 489 1.52 -6.57 -19.90
CA LEU A 489 0.48 -6.27 -18.90
C LEU A 489 -0.37 -7.48 -18.51
N CYS A 490 -0.47 -8.48 -19.39
CA CYS A 490 -1.31 -9.67 -19.19
C CYS A 490 -0.89 -10.51 -17.96
N PRO A 491 0.38 -10.97 -17.81
CA PRO A 491 0.79 -11.72 -16.63
C PRO A 491 0.63 -10.90 -15.33
N THR A 492 0.85 -9.59 -15.38
CA THR A 492 0.61 -8.68 -14.23
C THR A 492 -0.86 -8.64 -13.82
N PHE A 493 -1.78 -8.55 -14.79
CA PHE A 493 -3.21 -8.51 -14.51
C PHE A 493 -3.76 -9.87 -14.04
N VAL A 494 -3.31 -10.98 -14.66
CA VAL A 494 -3.67 -12.34 -14.22
C VAL A 494 -3.15 -12.61 -12.80
N ALA A 495 -1.90 -12.23 -12.50
CA ALA A 495 -1.36 -12.31 -11.14
C ALA A 495 -2.20 -11.48 -10.15
N PHE A 496 -2.57 -10.24 -10.50
CA PHE A 496 -3.44 -9.41 -9.66
C PHE A 496 -4.81 -10.05 -9.40
N LEU A 497 -5.48 -10.62 -10.41
CA LEU A 497 -6.76 -11.30 -10.23
C LEU A 497 -6.62 -12.53 -9.31
N LEU A 498 -5.56 -13.32 -9.47
CA LEU A 498 -5.26 -14.45 -8.58
C LEU A 498 -5.01 -13.98 -7.14
N ARG A 499 -4.27 -12.87 -6.94
CA ARG A 499 -4.07 -12.27 -5.60
C ARG A 499 -5.41 -11.92 -4.94
N VAL A 500 -6.32 -11.27 -5.66
CA VAL A 500 -7.65 -10.92 -5.14
C VAL A 500 -8.47 -12.18 -4.84
N ALA A 501 -8.47 -13.17 -5.73
CA ALA A 501 -9.18 -14.43 -5.53
C ALA A 501 -8.68 -15.21 -4.29
N PHE A 502 -7.37 -15.33 -4.11
CA PHE A 502 -6.78 -15.96 -2.93
C PHE A 502 -7.08 -15.16 -1.65
N SER A 503 -6.98 -13.83 -1.68
CA SER A 503 -7.34 -12.99 -0.54
C SER A 503 -8.81 -13.15 -0.13
N VAL A 504 -9.74 -13.18 -1.09
CA VAL A 504 -11.16 -13.43 -0.81
C VAL A 504 -11.37 -14.82 -0.22
N ALA A 505 -10.76 -15.85 -0.82
CA ALA A 505 -10.86 -17.23 -0.38
C ALA A 505 -10.32 -17.43 1.04
N THR A 506 -9.14 -16.89 1.38
CA THR A 506 -8.60 -16.94 2.75
C THR A 506 -9.53 -16.25 3.75
N GLY A 507 -10.09 -15.07 3.43
CA GLY A 507 -11.02 -14.38 4.34
C GLY A 507 -12.29 -15.18 4.64
N VAL A 508 -12.85 -15.88 3.64
CA VAL A 508 -13.99 -16.78 3.84
C VAL A 508 -13.58 -18.04 4.61
N LEU A 509 -12.52 -18.73 4.18
CA LEU A 509 -12.12 -20.03 4.72
C LEU A 509 -11.69 -19.98 6.21
N LEU A 510 -11.17 -18.85 6.69
CA LEU A 510 -10.85 -18.66 8.12
C LEU A 510 -12.10 -18.59 9.03
N ASN A 511 -13.31 -18.46 8.48
CA ASN A 511 -14.58 -18.40 9.22
C ASN A 511 -15.47 -19.64 9.00
N VAL A 512 -15.00 -20.67 8.29
CA VAL A 512 -15.78 -21.90 8.03
C VAL A 512 -15.79 -22.80 9.27
N SER A 513 -16.77 -22.61 10.14
CA SER A 513 -17.07 -23.49 11.27
C SER A 513 -18.01 -24.64 10.85
N GLY A 514 -17.75 -25.85 11.34
CA GLY A 514 -18.46 -27.08 10.97
C GLY A 514 -17.63 -28.32 11.28
N GLY A 515 -18.23 -29.52 11.25
CA GLY A 515 -17.61 -30.74 11.79
C GLY A 515 -16.24 -31.15 11.22
N ASN A 516 -15.83 -30.61 10.07
CA ASN A 516 -14.52 -30.82 9.44
C ASN A 516 -13.73 -29.51 9.25
N THR A 517 -13.74 -28.58 10.23
CA THR A 517 -13.00 -27.30 10.20
C THR A 517 -11.51 -27.40 9.84
N VAL A 518 -10.90 -28.57 10.08
CA VAL A 518 -9.47 -28.82 9.87
C VAL A 518 -9.03 -28.54 8.43
N ILE A 519 -9.77 -29.05 7.43
CA ILE A 519 -9.40 -28.91 6.02
C ILE A 519 -9.48 -27.45 5.52
N PRO A 520 -10.62 -26.72 5.62
CA PRO A 520 -10.70 -25.34 5.11
C PRO A 520 -9.70 -24.41 5.82
N THR A 521 -9.43 -24.63 7.11
CA THR A 521 -8.50 -23.79 7.87
C THR A 521 -7.04 -24.07 7.51
N LEU A 522 -6.65 -25.34 7.32
CA LEU A 522 -5.33 -25.69 6.77
C LEU A 522 -5.15 -25.15 5.33
N VAL A 523 -6.19 -25.17 4.50
CA VAL A 523 -6.16 -24.54 3.17
C VAL A 523 -6.03 -23.02 3.29
N ALA A 524 -6.74 -22.35 4.21
CA ALA A 524 -6.62 -20.91 4.43
C ALA A 524 -5.21 -20.49 4.85
N ILE A 525 -4.61 -21.24 5.79
CA ILE A 525 -3.23 -21.05 6.26
C ILE A 525 -2.23 -21.38 5.14
N GLY A 526 -2.44 -22.45 4.38
CA GLY A 526 -1.60 -22.83 3.24
C GLY A 526 -1.62 -21.79 2.11
N LEU A 527 -2.80 -21.25 1.80
CA LEU A 527 -2.95 -20.12 0.88
C LEU A 527 -2.24 -18.88 1.41
N PHE A 528 -2.39 -18.55 2.70
CA PHE A 528 -1.68 -17.42 3.31
C PHE A 528 -0.15 -17.59 3.26
N VAL A 529 0.39 -18.75 3.66
CA VAL A 529 1.84 -19.01 3.65
C VAL A 529 2.39 -19.08 2.23
N GLY A 530 1.66 -19.68 1.28
CA GLY A 530 2.05 -19.70 -0.13
C GLY A 530 2.01 -18.32 -0.79
N TYR A 531 1.03 -17.47 -0.44
CA TYR A 531 0.85 -16.15 -1.04
C TYR A 531 1.62 -15.05 -0.30
N PHE A 532 1.28 -14.77 0.96
CA PHE A 532 1.96 -13.77 1.77
C PHE A 532 3.33 -14.24 2.24
N GLY A 533 3.49 -15.51 2.62
CA GLY A 533 4.78 -16.02 3.11
C GLY A 533 5.91 -15.86 2.08
N VAL A 534 5.63 -16.08 0.78
CA VAL A 534 6.60 -15.80 -0.30
C VAL A 534 6.96 -14.31 -0.38
N TRP A 535 5.97 -13.41 -0.30
CA TRP A 535 6.22 -11.95 -0.39
C TRP A 535 6.88 -11.37 0.87
N VAL A 536 6.52 -11.88 2.06
CA VAL A 536 7.15 -11.53 3.34
C VAL A 536 8.58 -12.09 3.41
N TYR A 537 8.81 -13.33 2.97
CA TYR A 537 10.16 -13.92 2.90
C TYR A 537 11.05 -13.16 1.93
N LEU A 538 10.57 -12.86 0.72
CA LEU A 538 11.33 -12.08 -0.26
C LEU A 538 11.53 -10.61 0.19
N GLY A 539 10.55 -10.02 0.88
CA GLY A 539 10.66 -8.69 1.49
C GLY A 539 11.70 -8.66 2.61
N ALA A 540 11.66 -9.63 3.53
CA ALA A 540 12.62 -9.81 4.62
C ALA A 540 14.03 -10.13 4.08
N PHE A 541 14.15 -10.94 3.03
CA PHE A 541 15.42 -11.24 2.37
C PHE A 541 16.02 -9.99 1.70
N LYS A 542 15.20 -9.17 1.04
CA LYS A 542 15.61 -7.87 0.48
C LYS A 542 15.99 -6.87 1.57
N ALA A 543 15.24 -6.81 2.68
CA ALA A 543 15.57 -5.98 3.83
C ALA A 543 16.86 -6.41 4.51
N ALA A 544 17.08 -7.72 4.72
CA ALA A 544 18.30 -8.28 5.27
C ALA A 544 19.51 -8.06 4.34
N ARG A 545 19.32 -8.14 3.02
CA ARG A 545 20.36 -7.81 2.03
C ARG A 545 20.70 -6.31 2.06
N ALA A 546 19.69 -5.43 2.11
CA ALA A 546 19.90 -4.00 2.22
C ALA A 546 20.58 -3.61 3.56
N MET A 547 20.17 -4.22 4.68
CA MET A 547 20.86 -4.03 5.96
C MET A 547 22.28 -4.61 5.96
N ARG A 548 22.54 -5.73 5.26
CA ARG A 548 23.92 -6.23 5.08
C ARG A 548 24.77 -5.27 4.24
N GLN A 549 24.22 -4.66 3.19
CA GLN A 549 24.92 -3.64 2.40
C GLN A 549 25.24 -2.40 3.24
N LEU A 550 24.24 -1.84 3.93
CA LEU A 550 24.43 -0.74 4.89
C LEU A 550 25.44 -1.10 6.00
N TRP A 551 25.46 -2.34 6.48
CA TRP A 551 26.41 -2.78 7.50
C TRP A 551 27.85 -2.89 6.97
N VAL A 552 28.04 -3.29 5.71
CA VAL A 552 29.36 -3.23 5.04
C VAL A 552 29.78 -1.78 4.83
N GLU A 553 28.91 -0.91 4.31
CA GLU A 553 29.16 0.54 4.16
C GLU A 553 29.52 1.21 5.51
N ILE A 554 28.95 0.74 6.63
CA ILE A 554 29.26 1.20 7.99
C ILE A 554 30.59 0.61 8.51
N GLN A 555 30.96 -0.62 8.12
CA GLN A 555 32.23 -1.25 8.55
C GLN A 555 33.45 -0.76 7.77
N GLU A 556 33.31 -0.53 6.46
CA GLU A 556 34.40 -0.02 5.61
C GLU A 556 34.63 1.49 5.81
N GLY A 557 33.62 2.19 6.35
CA GLY A 557 33.66 3.61 6.66
C GLY A 557 33.55 4.48 5.41
N PRO A 558 33.58 5.83 5.56
CA PRO A 558 33.59 6.75 4.43
C PRO A 558 34.99 6.79 3.80
N GLY A 559 35.39 5.71 3.13
CA GLY A 559 36.50 5.75 2.17
C GLY A 559 36.15 6.68 1.01
N ASP A 560 37.14 7.39 0.48
CA ASP A 560 36.95 8.35 -0.62
C ASP A 560 36.54 7.65 -1.93
N VAL A 561 35.23 7.48 -2.14
CA VAL A 561 34.65 6.94 -3.39
C VAL A 561 34.79 7.97 -4.51
N GLU A 562 35.99 8.01 -5.07
CA GLU A 562 36.39 8.52 -6.38
C GLU A 562 35.45 9.52 -7.07
N MET A 563 35.62 10.79 -6.74
CA MET A 563 35.15 11.92 -7.56
C MET A 563 35.93 12.07 -8.89
N SER A 564 36.73 11.06 -9.27
CA SER A 564 37.67 11.04 -10.40
C SER A 564 37.03 10.62 -11.73
N GLY A 565 36.08 9.67 -11.70
CA GLY A 565 35.53 9.05 -12.91
C GLY A 565 34.65 9.99 -13.73
N PHE A 566 33.74 10.73 -13.08
CA PHE A 566 32.81 11.63 -13.77
C PHE A 566 33.51 12.83 -14.44
N LEU A 567 34.68 13.24 -13.94
CA LEU A 567 35.51 14.28 -14.56
C LEU A 567 36.38 13.75 -15.73
N ARG A 568 36.37 12.44 -15.99
CA ARG A 568 37.19 11.80 -17.04
C ARG A 568 36.41 11.37 -18.29
N GLY A 569 35.18 11.87 -18.46
CA GLY A 569 34.47 11.82 -19.75
C GLY A 569 34.05 10.44 -20.25
N GLU A 570 34.05 9.40 -19.41
CA GLU A 570 33.57 8.08 -19.82
C GLU A 570 32.04 8.08 -19.97
N GLU A 571 31.58 8.04 -21.22
CA GLU A 571 30.16 7.88 -21.54
C GLU A 571 29.67 6.50 -21.07
N HIS A 572 28.90 6.47 -19.98
CA HIS A 572 28.14 5.27 -19.60
C HIS A 572 26.92 5.09 -20.52
N VAL A 573 27.17 4.82 -21.79
CA VAL A 573 26.17 4.54 -22.83
C VAL A 573 25.35 3.32 -22.42
N LEU A 574 24.02 3.44 -22.45
CA LEU A 574 23.13 2.31 -22.15
C LEU A 574 23.34 1.18 -23.18
N PRO A 575 23.65 -0.07 -22.76
CA PRO A 575 24.07 -1.13 -23.67
C PRO A 575 23.00 -1.43 -24.73
N THR A 576 23.35 -1.21 -26.00
CA THR A 576 22.45 -1.20 -27.16
C THR A 576 22.24 -2.59 -27.74
N GLY A 577 21.22 -3.29 -27.23
CA GLY A 577 20.64 -4.48 -27.87
C GLY A 577 21.38 -5.81 -27.62
N PRO A 578 20.78 -6.94 -28.04
CA PRO A 578 21.47 -8.22 -28.14
C PRO A 578 22.47 -8.20 -29.30
N LYS A 579 23.50 -9.05 -29.24
CA LYS A 579 24.33 -9.37 -30.42
C LYS A 579 23.61 -10.43 -31.23
N ASP A 580 23.33 -10.16 -32.50
CA ASP A 580 22.84 -11.18 -33.43
C ASP A 580 23.99 -12.13 -33.80
N GLU A 581 23.82 -13.43 -33.55
CA GLU A 581 24.78 -14.47 -33.94
C GLU A 581 24.60 -14.85 -35.41
N SER A 582 25.23 -14.09 -36.31
CA SER A 582 25.29 -14.42 -37.74
C SER A 582 26.68 -14.17 -38.34
N ALA A 583 27.62 -15.08 -38.07
CA ALA A 583 28.89 -15.23 -38.81
C ALA A 583 29.04 -16.71 -39.25
N PRO A 584 29.54 -16.99 -40.47
CA PRO A 584 29.38 -18.30 -41.09
C PRO A 584 30.36 -19.37 -40.58
N ARG A 585 29.96 -20.65 -40.72
CA ARG A 585 30.86 -21.80 -40.61
C ARG A 585 31.89 -21.79 -41.74
N ALA A 586 33.11 -22.21 -41.41
CA ALA A 586 34.03 -22.80 -42.37
C ALA A 586 34.26 -24.26 -41.96
N ASP A 587 34.06 -25.20 -42.89
CA ASP A 587 34.29 -26.63 -42.64
C ASP A 587 35.79 -26.98 -42.72
N GLY A 588 36.24 -27.91 -41.89
CA GLY A 588 37.64 -28.33 -41.83
C GLY A 588 37.80 -29.66 -41.07
N GLN A 589 37.82 -30.77 -41.81
CA GLN A 589 37.95 -32.12 -41.26
C GLN A 589 39.38 -32.40 -40.76
N ALA A 590 39.55 -33.16 -39.67
CA ALA A 590 39.92 -34.58 -39.76
C ALA A 590 40.49 -35.23 -38.47
N ARG A 591 40.02 -36.46 -38.21
CA ARG A 591 40.71 -37.60 -37.54
C ARG A 591 41.03 -37.55 -36.03
N ALA A 592 41.14 -38.76 -35.49
CA ALA A 592 41.45 -39.08 -34.09
C ALA A 592 42.36 -40.31 -34.00
N ALA A 593 43.23 -40.34 -32.99
CA ALA A 593 43.99 -41.47 -32.43
C ALA A 593 44.50 -40.97 -31.04
N VAL A 594 44.39 -41.64 -29.88
CA VAL A 594 44.56 -43.05 -29.43
C VAL A 594 45.93 -43.28 -28.76
N ASP A 595 45.86 -43.88 -27.56
CA ASP A 595 46.92 -44.44 -26.70
C ASP A 595 48.00 -43.56 -26.03
N GLY A 596 48.48 -44.05 -24.86
CA GLY A 596 49.60 -43.50 -24.08
C GLY A 596 49.40 -43.63 -22.56
N ALA A 597 50.13 -44.54 -21.89
CA ALA A 597 49.92 -44.89 -20.47
C ALA A 597 51.19 -44.72 -19.60
N SER A 598 51.00 -44.76 -18.26
CA SER A 598 52.05 -44.86 -17.21
C SER A 598 52.91 -43.59 -16.99
N SER A 599 53.62 -43.36 -15.87
CA SER A 599 53.61 -43.95 -14.50
C SER A 599 54.41 -43.04 -13.54
N GLY A 600 54.29 -43.23 -12.21
CA GLY A 600 55.24 -42.67 -11.22
C GLY A 600 54.62 -42.29 -9.86
N SER A 601 55.23 -42.74 -8.75
CA SER A 601 54.80 -42.44 -7.38
C SER A 601 55.96 -42.16 -6.43
N VAL A 602 55.87 -41.07 -5.64
CA VAL A 602 56.55 -40.81 -4.34
C VAL A 602 55.68 -39.72 -3.67
N VAL A 603 54.98 -39.89 -2.54
CA VAL A 603 55.31 -40.36 -1.17
C VAL A 603 56.14 -39.36 -0.35
N ALA A 604 55.49 -38.53 0.48
CA ALA A 604 55.85 -38.24 1.89
C ALA A 604 55.09 -37.01 2.47
N SER A 605 54.55 -37.17 3.68
CA SER A 605 54.40 -36.08 4.67
C SER A 605 55.36 -36.39 5.83
N PRO A 606 55.77 -35.42 6.67
CA PRO A 606 55.01 -35.25 7.93
C PRO A 606 55.04 -33.85 8.59
N GLN A 607 54.13 -33.66 9.55
CA GLN A 607 54.26 -32.78 10.74
C GLN A 607 54.34 -33.71 12.00
N PRO A 608 54.52 -33.25 13.26
CA PRO A 608 54.66 -31.88 13.82
C PRO A 608 55.84 -31.69 14.83
N GLY A 609 55.96 -30.51 15.48
CA GLY A 609 56.33 -30.47 16.92
C GLY A 609 57.20 -29.33 17.52
N ALA A 610 56.62 -28.64 18.51
CA ALA A 610 57.22 -28.25 19.83
C ALA A 610 58.09 -26.99 20.10
N LEU A 611 57.56 -26.12 21.00
CA LEU A 611 58.21 -25.46 22.19
C LEU A 611 59.41 -24.48 22.00
N THR A 612 59.57 -23.32 22.67
CA THR A 612 58.90 -22.54 23.76
C THR A 612 59.30 -21.00 23.63
N LYS A 613 59.27 -20.00 24.56
CA LYS A 613 59.12 -19.85 26.05
C LYS A 613 58.93 -18.34 26.48
N ARG A 614 57.95 -18.02 27.36
CA ARG A 614 57.86 -16.80 28.26
C ARG A 614 57.71 -15.40 27.59
N ARG A 615 57.26 -14.30 28.25
CA ARG A 615 56.97 -13.98 29.69
C ARG A 615 55.98 -12.78 29.87
N ALA A 616 55.14 -12.80 30.92
CA ALA A 616 54.57 -11.65 31.70
C ALA A 616 53.66 -10.58 31.01
N ALA A 617 52.70 -9.89 31.66
CA ALA A 617 51.99 -10.06 32.95
C ALA A 617 50.76 -9.08 33.07
N THR A 618 49.79 -9.36 33.98
CA THR A 618 48.89 -8.45 34.78
C THR A 618 48.25 -7.17 34.15
N ASN A 619 47.01 -6.72 34.44
CA ASN A 619 45.91 -7.16 35.32
C ASN A 619 44.57 -6.46 34.91
N PRO A 620 43.39 -6.79 35.50
CA PRO A 620 42.06 -6.27 35.08
C PRO A 620 41.34 -5.35 36.10
N PHE A 621 40.04 -5.10 35.86
CA PHE A 621 39.00 -4.37 36.65
C PHE A 621 38.85 -2.85 36.45
N PRO A 622 37.64 -2.28 36.72
CA PRO A 622 36.36 -2.94 37.05
C PRO A 622 35.33 -2.94 35.90
#